data_AF-A0A2S4YLT5-F1
#
_entry.id   AF-A0A2S4YLT5-F1
#
_cell.length_a   1.000
_cell.length_b   1.000
_cell.length_c   1.000
_cell.angle_alpha   90.00
_cell.angle_beta   90.00
_cell.angle_gamma   90.00
#
_symmetry.space_group_name_H-M   'P 1'
#
loop_
_entity.id
_entity.type
_entity.pdbx_description
1 polymer ?
#
loop_
_entity_poly.entity_id
_entity_poly.type
_entity_poly.pdbx_seq_one_letter_code
_entity_poly.pdbx_strand_id
1 'polypeptide(L)'
;MISTRARQAFGGSTLVVVLASLLLSCSSGPGATSTDGESPARDVRQTASASATQEPSAPSAAEPAPGTEKVRDVFARLQATYNDGCTTPGNCEYFLGRVLDELSSLDKAMKADLQGPGHFKEPLARIAKLRAELGDDRSFENLKKHQDLLTGTRDRINAWMQGHPEDYR
;
A
#
# COMPACT_ATOMS: atom_id res chain seq x y z
N MET A 1 -11.57 -63.04 8.00
CA MET A 1 -12.35 -63.12 9.25
C MET A 1 -12.28 -61.76 9.94
N ILE A 2 -13.44 -61.08 10.09
CA ILE A 2 -13.90 -60.20 11.19
C ILE A 2 -12.89 -59.10 11.66
N SER A 3 -13.11 -57.78 11.59
CA SER A 3 -14.23 -56.92 12.03
C SER A 3 -14.21 -55.59 11.26
N THR A 4 -15.30 -55.04 10.72
CA THR A 4 -16.41 -54.25 11.33
C THR A 4 -16.04 -52.83 11.81
N ARG A 5 -16.51 -51.84 11.01
CA ARG A 5 -16.92 -50.43 11.26
C ARG A 5 -16.39 -49.65 12.48
N ALA A 6 -15.99 -48.41 12.20
CA ALA A 6 -16.55 -47.23 12.88
C ALA A 6 -16.65 -46.04 11.90
N ARG A 7 -17.88 -45.57 11.66
CA ARG A 7 -18.20 -44.27 11.07
C ARG A 7 -18.11 -43.23 12.19
N GLN A 8 -17.48 -42.08 11.95
CA GLN A 8 -17.79 -40.87 12.70
C GLN A 8 -17.89 -39.70 11.72
N ALA A 9 -19.11 -39.19 11.61
CA ALA A 9 -19.45 -37.94 10.97
C ALA A 9 -19.40 -36.85 12.04
N PHE A 10 -18.65 -35.79 11.78
CA PHE A 10 -18.75 -34.49 12.45
C PHE A 10 -18.75 -33.49 11.29
N GLY A 11 -19.66 -32.53 11.15
CA GLY A 11 -20.60 -31.93 12.06
C GLY A 11 -20.70 -30.50 11.53
N GLY A 12 -21.77 -30.20 10.79
CA GLY A 12 -21.98 -28.88 10.21
C GLY A 12 -22.18 -27.83 11.30
N SER A 13 -21.58 -26.66 11.13
CA SER A 13 -21.92 -25.46 11.89
C SER A 13 -21.97 -24.29 10.93
N THR A 14 -23.18 -24.04 10.43
CA THR A 14 -23.59 -22.80 9.80
C THR A 14 -23.78 -21.75 10.90
N LEU A 15 -22.90 -20.75 10.94
CA LEU A 15 -23.09 -19.55 11.77
C LEU A 15 -23.59 -18.44 10.84
N VAL A 16 -24.90 -18.20 10.87
CA VAL A 16 -25.55 -17.06 10.23
C VAL A 16 -25.48 -15.90 11.22
N VAL A 17 -24.74 -14.85 10.87
CA VAL A 17 -24.76 -13.58 11.61
C VAL A 17 -25.50 -12.56 10.77
N VAL A 18 -26.68 -12.15 11.25
CA VAL A 18 -27.49 -11.03 10.76
C VAL A 18 -27.27 -9.85 11.71
N LEU A 19 -27.55 -8.63 11.22
CA LEU A 19 -27.60 -7.30 11.87
C LEU A 19 -26.38 -6.40 11.58
N ALA A 20 -26.52 -5.11 11.29
CA ALA A 20 -27.65 -4.26 10.91
C ALA A 20 -27.05 -2.98 10.30
N SER A 21 -27.73 -2.39 9.31
CA SER A 21 -27.32 -1.17 8.62
C SER A 21 -27.45 0.05 9.53
N LEU A 22 -26.40 0.87 9.64
CA LEU A 22 -26.47 2.24 10.15
C LEU A 22 -26.12 3.20 9.01
N LEU A 23 -27.17 3.82 8.44
CA LEU A 23 -27.06 4.98 7.56
C LEU A 23 -26.78 6.21 8.45
N LEU A 24 -25.54 6.71 8.47
CA LEU A 24 -25.30 8.09 8.88
C LEU A 24 -25.39 8.99 7.66
N SER A 25 -26.56 9.60 7.52
CA SER A 25 -26.81 10.79 6.73
C SER A 25 -26.39 12.00 7.56
N CYS A 26 -25.41 12.78 7.10
CA CYS A 26 -25.23 14.17 7.53
C CYS A 26 -25.00 15.03 6.29
N SER A 27 -26.05 15.78 5.98
CA SER A 27 -26.16 16.75 4.92
C SER A 27 -25.64 18.12 5.40
N SER A 28 -24.96 18.78 4.47
CA SER A 28 -24.95 20.23 4.19
C SER A 28 -24.55 21.24 5.28
N GLY A 29 -23.54 22.04 4.94
CA GLY A 29 -23.47 23.44 5.32
C GLY A 29 -22.90 24.29 4.17
N PRO A 30 -23.71 25.11 3.49
CA PRO A 30 -23.23 26.23 2.69
C PRO A 30 -23.54 27.57 3.38
N GLY A 31 -22.64 28.54 3.24
CA GLY A 31 -22.81 29.94 3.66
C GLY A 31 -21.90 30.30 4.84
N ALA A 32 -21.16 31.41 4.87
CA ALA A 32 -21.27 32.63 4.08
C ALA A 32 -19.89 33.30 3.94
N THR A 33 -19.70 33.99 2.82
CA THR A 33 -18.69 35.03 2.59
C THR A 33 -19.09 36.34 3.27
N SER A 34 -18.08 37.18 3.54
CA SER A 34 -18.13 38.66 3.70
C SER A 34 -18.63 39.20 5.05
N THR A 35 -18.09 40.26 5.68
CA THR A 35 -16.90 41.14 5.61
C THR A 35 -16.88 41.91 6.96
N ASP A 36 -15.88 42.77 7.15
CA ASP A 36 -15.75 43.83 8.18
C ASP A 36 -15.07 43.35 9.49
N GLY A 37 -13.94 43.90 9.90
CA GLY A 37 -13.53 45.30 9.83
C GLY A 37 -13.61 45.89 11.24
N GLU A 38 -12.57 46.60 11.64
CA GLU A 38 -12.43 47.38 12.89
C GLU A 38 -11.68 46.72 14.06
N SER A 39 -10.46 47.24 14.26
CA SER A 39 -9.68 47.17 15.49
C SER A 39 -10.00 48.41 16.34
N PRO A 40 -9.93 48.33 17.68
CA PRO A 40 -8.97 49.22 18.31
C PRO A 40 -8.18 48.60 19.48
N ALA A 41 -6.95 49.11 19.60
CA ALA A 41 -5.93 48.78 20.59
C ALA A 41 -6.29 49.16 22.03
N ARG A 42 -5.76 48.39 23.01
CA ARG A 42 -5.10 48.87 24.26
C ARG A 42 -4.26 47.76 24.94
N ASP A 43 -2.96 47.86 24.71
CA ASP A 43 -1.85 47.96 25.68
C ASP A 43 -1.90 47.28 27.09
N VAL A 44 -0.86 46.46 27.37
CA VAL A 44 0.08 46.50 28.53
C VAL A 44 0.44 45.11 29.11
N ARG A 45 1.77 44.87 29.18
CA ARG A 45 2.55 43.88 30.00
C ARG A 45 2.40 42.40 29.60
N GLN A 46 3.44 41.56 29.58
CA GLN A 46 4.66 41.52 30.39
C GLN A 46 5.73 40.64 29.71
N THR A 47 6.99 41.02 29.88
CA THR A 47 8.21 40.29 29.53
C THR A 47 8.24 38.88 30.10
N ALA A 48 8.53 37.88 29.25
CA ALA A 48 9.21 36.65 29.66
C ALA A 48 9.99 36.08 28.45
N SER A 49 11.31 36.21 28.51
CA SER A 49 12.23 35.45 27.67
C SER A 49 11.99 33.95 27.90
N ALA A 50 11.65 33.23 26.85
CA ALA A 50 11.89 31.80 26.77
C ALA A 50 12.93 31.58 25.67
N SER A 51 14.13 31.18 26.08
CA SER A 51 15.13 30.62 25.17
C SER A 51 14.48 29.48 24.40
N ALA A 52 14.28 29.67 23.10
CA ALA A 52 14.01 28.58 22.19
C ALA A 52 15.30 27.76 22.10
N THR A 53 15.35 26.68 22.88
CA THR A 53 16.20 25.52 22.57
C THR A 53 15.97 25.18 21.11
N GLN A 54 17.02 25.23 20.31
CA GLN A 54 17.03 24.69 18.95
C GLN A 54 16.65 23.21 19.04
N GLU A 55 15.42 22.92 18.63
CA GLU A 55 15.05 21.58 18.20
C GLU A 55 15.95 21.22 17.01
N PRO A 56 16.59 20.04 17.00
CA PRO A 56 17.40 19.64 15.87
C PRO A 56 16.53 19.63 14.62
N SER A 57 16.87 20.47 13.64
CA SER A 57 16.25 20.43 12.32
C SER A 57 16.22 18.99 11.83
N ALA A 58 15.02 18.45 11.66
CA ALA A 58 14.84 17.18 10.96
C ALA A 58 15.62 17.24 9.64
N PRO A 59 16.35 16.17 9.27
CA PRO A 59 17.05 16.16 7.99
C PRO A 59 16.00 16.35 6.90
N SER A 60 16.10 17.49 6.21
CA SER A 60 15.28 17.77 5.03
C SER A 60 15.58 16.67 4.03
N ALA A 61 14.66 15.72 3.89
CA ALA A 61 14.71 14.73 2.83
C ALA A 61 14.85 15.50 1.52
N ALA A 62 15.99 15.32 0.84
CA ALA A 62 16.20 15.95 -0.44
C ALA A 62 15.06 15.53 -1.37
N GLU A 63 14.44 16.49 -2.03
CA GLU A 63 13.35 16.19 -2.94
C GLU A 63 13.91 15.32 -4.09
N PRO A 64 13.26 14.20 -4.46
CA PRO A 64 13.74 13.36 -5.54
C PRO A 64 13.95 14.19 -6.81
N ALA A 65 14.96 13.82 -7.59
CA ALA A 65 15.19 14.44 -8.90
C ALA A 65 13.87 14.44 -9.70
N PRO A 66 13.52 15.56 -10.36
CA PRO A 66 12.26 15.68 -11.09
C PRO A 66 12.15 14.54 -12.12
N GLY A 67 11.13 13.70 -11.97
CA GLY A 67 10.87 12.53 -12.81
C GLY A 67 11.02 11.17 -12.12
N THR A 68 11.54 11.11 -10.89
CA THR A 68 11.60 9.85 -10.12
C THR A 68 10.35 9.70 -9.24
N GLU A 69 9.55 8.67 -9.48
CA GLU A 69 8.41 8.34 -8.61
C GLU A 69 8.90 7.90 -7.21
N LYS A 70 8.23 8.38 -6.15
CA LYS A 70 8.53 7.98 -4.78
C LYS A 70 8.10 6.53 -4.53
N VAL A 71 8.91 5.79 -3.77
CA VAL A 71 8.61 4.39 -3.40
C VAL A 71 7.23 4.26 -2.75
N ARG A 72 6.86 5.19 -1.86
CA ARG A 72 5.52 5.25 -1.25
C ARG A 72 4.38 5.23 -2.26
N ASP A 73 4.47 6.09 -3.27
CA ASP A 73 3.37 6.33 -4.20
C ASP A 73 3.21 5.13 -5.15
N VAL A 74 4.34 4.53 -5.57
CA VAL A 74 4.33 3.29 -6.36
C VAL A 74 3.84 2.10 -5.52
N PHE A 75 4.24 2.01 -4.25
CA PHE A 75 3.78 0.96 -3.35
C PHE A 75 2.26 1.05 -3.13
N ALA A 76 1.69 2.26 -3.01
CA ALA A 76 0.25 2.45 -2.93
C ALA A 76 -0.49 1.91 -4.17
N ARG A 77 0.07 2.08 -5.38
CA ARG A 77 -0.51 1.49 -6.60
C ARG A 77 -0.40 -0.03 -6.62
N LEU A 78 0.72 -0.60 -6.16
CA LEU A 78 0.83 -2.05 -5.99
C LEU A 78 -0.24 -2.57 -5.03
N GLN A 79 -0.53 -1.85 -3.94
CA GLN A 79 -1.59 -2.20 -3.01
C GLN A 79 -2.99 -2.09 -3.62
N ALA A 80 -3.21 -1.16 -4.55
CA ALA A 80 -4.50 -1.06 -5.25
C ALA A 80 -4.85 -2.35 -6.02
N THR A 81 -3.87 -3.18 -6.39
CA THR A 81 -4.10 -4.46 -7.07
C THR A 81 -4.78 -5.52 -6.20
N TYR A 82 -4.86 -5.34 -4.86
CA TYR A 82 -5.61 -6.25 -3.99
C TYR A 82 -7.13 -6.17 -4.19
N ASN A 83 -7.62 -5.12 -4.85
CA ASN A 83 -9.03 -4.99 -5.21
C ASN A 83 -9.39 -5.72 -6.51
N ASP A 84 -8.38 -6.26 -7.22
CA ASP A 84 -8.52 -6.99 -8.46
C ASP A 84 -8.26 -8.49 -8.25
N GLY A 85 -8.55 -9.31 -9.26
CA GLY A 85 -8.25 -10.74 -9.20
C GLY A 85 -8.75 -11.52 -10.41
N CYS A 86 -8.39 -12.81 -10.45
CA CYS A 86 -8.80 -13.74 -11.50
C CYS A 86 -10.18 -14.38 -11.27
N THR A 87 -10.96 -13.89 -10.31
CA THR A 87 -12.26 -14.47 -9.91
C THR A 87 -13.41 -14.01 -10.80
N THR A 88 -13.25 -12.89 -11.51
CA THR A 88 -14.26 -12.34 -12.43
C THR A 88 -13.92 -12.72 -13.88
N PRO A 89 -14.89 -13.16 -14.71
CA PRO A 89 -14.66 -13.45 -16.12
C PRO A 89 -14.00 -12.26 -16.85
N GLY A 90 -12.96 -12.52 -17.64
CA GLY A 90 -12.24 -11.51 -18.43
C GLY A 90 -11.27 -10.60 -17.65
N ASN A 91 -11.27 -10.62 -16.31
CA ASN A 91 -10.43 -9.71 -15.50
C ASN A 91 -9.00 -10.22 -15.23
N CYS A 92 -8.77 -11.52 -15.42
CA CYS A 92 -7.52 -12.16 -14.99
C CYS A 92 -6.30 -11.66 -15.78
N GLU A 93 -6.43 -11.42 -17.08
CA GLU A 93 -5.34 -10.89 -17.91
C GLU A 93 -4.92 -9.49 -17.46
N TYR A 94 -5.90 -8.59 -17.31
CA TYR A 94 -5.68 -7.24 -16.78
C TYR A 94 -5.00 -7.28 -15.41
N PHE A 95 -5.53 -8.08 -14.48
CA PHE A 95 -5.00 -8.19 -13.13
C PHE A 95 -3.54 -8.65 -13.10
N LEU A 96 -3.20 -9.73 -13.83
CA LEU A 96 -1.85 -10.29 -13.81
C LEU A 96 -0.84 -9.34 -14.48
N GLY A 97 -1.23 -8.70 -15.58
CA GLY A 97 -0.42 -7.64 -16.22
C GLY A 97 -0.16 -6.49 -15.25
N ARG A 98 -1.22 -5.98 -14.61
CA ARG A 98 -1.12 -4.88 -13.64
C ARG A 98 -0.21 -5.22 -12.46
N VAL A 99 -0.30 -6.43 -11.88
CA VAL A 99 0.59 -6.85 -10.79
C VAL A 99 2.05 -6.81 -11.23
N LEU A 100 2.35 -7.31 -12.43
CA LEU A 100 3.72 -7.31 -12.95
C LEU A 100 4.24 -5.88 -13.21
N ASP A 101 3.40 -5.00 -13.76
CA ASP A 101 3.76 -3.61 -14.07
C ASP A 101 4.04 -2.80 -12.80
N GLU A 102 3.21 -2.94 -11.76
CA GLU A 102 3.42 -2.25 -10.49
C GLU A 102 4.65 -2.80 -9.74
N LEU A 103 4.89 -4.11 -9.77
CA LEU A 103 6.14 -4.68 -9.25
C LEU A 103 7.36 -4.14 -10.01
N SER A 104 7.25 -3.96 -11.33
CA SER A 104 8.34 -3.42 -12.14
C SER A 104 8.59 -1.94 -11.88
N SER A 105 7.54 -1.17 -11.66
CA SER A 105 7.62 0.24 -11.25
C SER A 105 8.24 0.36 -9.86
N LEU A 106 7.85 -0.51 -8.93
CA LEU A 106 8.38 -0.50 -7.57
C LEU A 106 9.88 -0.78 -7.54
N ASP A 107 10.36 -1.75 -8.32
CA ASP A 107 11.79 -2.01 -8.49
C ASP A 107 12.57 -0.80 -9.02
N LYS A 108 12.00 -0.05 -9.97
CA LYS A 108 12.62 1.19 -10.47
C LYS A 108 12.67 2.27 -9.38
N ALA A 109 11.57 2.49 -8.67
CA ALA A 109 11.50 3.46 -7.59
C ALA A 109 12.50 3.13 -6.46
N MET A 110 12.55 1.87 -6.00
CA MET A 110 13.46 1.43 -4.95
C MET A 110 14.94 1.57 -5.34
N LYS A 111 15.29 1.38 -6.62
CA LYS A 111 16.66 1.58 -7.12
C LYS A 111 17.05 3.06 -7.23
N ALA A 112 16.08 3.92 -7.49
CA ALA A 112 16.27 5.36 -7.68
C ALA A 112 16.10 6.17 -6.38
N ASP A 113 15.64 5.54 -5.30
CA ASP A 113 15.49 6.14 -3.99
C ASP A 113 16.84 6.61 -3.42
N LEU A 114 16.81 7.69 -2.62
CA LEU A 114 18.02 8.28 -2.04
C LEU A 114 18.74 7.37 -1.04
N GLN A 115 18.03 6.43 -0.42
CA GLN A 115 18.61 5.41 0.46
C GLN A 115 19.33 4.32 -0.35
N GLY A 116 19.07 4.27 -1.65
CA GLY A 116 19.70 3.37 -2.61
C GLY A 116 19.20 1.93 -2.55
N PRO A 117 19.63 1.08 -3.50
CA PRO A 117 19.15 -0.30 -3.63
C PRO A 117 19.58 -1.22 -2.47
N GLY A 118 20.58 -0.83 -1.68
CA GLY A 118 21.01 -1.59 -0.50
C GLY A 118 19.96 -1.61 0.60
N HIS A 119 19.20 -0.51 0.73
CA HIS A 119 18.09 -0.38 1.67
C HIS A 119 16.95 -1.35 1.34
N PHE A 120 16.60 -1.45 0.05
CA PHE A 120 15.51 -2.30 -0.46
C PHE A 120 15.99 -3.69 -0.90
N LYS A 121 17.05 -4.23 -0.31
CA LYS A 121 17.71 -5.47 -0.79
C LYS A 121 16.74 -6.64 -0.93
N GLU A 122 15.90 -6.86 0.07
CA GLU A 122 14.96 -7.99 0.09
C GLU A 122 13.85 -7.86 -0.98
N PRO A 123 13.06 -6.77 -1.05
CA PRO A 123 12.03 -6.64 -2.07
C PRO A 123 12.62 -6.64 -3.49
N LEU A 124 13.80 -6.02 -3.72
CA LEU A 124 14.48 -6.07 -5.02
C LEU A 124 14.89 -7.49 -5.42
N ALA A 125 15.43 -8.28 -4.49
CA ALA A 125 15.79 -9.67 -4.77
C ALA A 125 14.55 -10.53 -5.12
N ARG A 126 13.41 -10.27 -4.48
CA ARG A 126 12.15 -10.96 -4.79
C ARG A 126 11.65 -10.63 -6.20
N ILE A 127 11.70 -9.35 -6.60
CA ILE A 127 11.30 -8.94 -7.96
C ILE A 127 12.27 -9.49 -9.01
N ALA A 128 13.57 -9.50 -8.72
CA ALA A 128 14.57 -10.10 -9.61
C ALA A 128 14.32 -11.60 -9.83
N LYS A 129 14.03 -12.35 -8.76
CA LYS A 129 13.66 -13.77 -8.87
C LYS A 129 12.40 -13.97 -9.70
N LEU A 130 11.34 -13.18 -9.45
CA LEU A 130 10.12 -13.23 -10.27
C LEU A 130 10.43 -13.03 -11.75
N ARG A 131 11.24 -12.03 -12.12
CA ARG A 131 11.60 -11.77 -13.52
C ARG A 131 12.41 -12.90 -14.14
N ALA A 132 13.31 -13.52 -13.38
CA ALA A 132 14.10 -14.65 -13.86
C ALA A 132 13.21 -15.86 -14.21
N GLU A 133 12.19 -16.14 -13.39
CA GLU A 133 11.23 -17.23 -13.63
C GLU A 133 10.27 -16.93 -14.80
N LEU A 134 9.83 -15.67 -14.94
CA LEU A 134 8.96 -15.26 -16.04
C LEU A 134 9.70 -15.20 -17.40
N GLY A 135 10.98 -14.84 -17.38
CA GLY A 135 11.73 -14.48 -18.59
C GLY A 135 11.18 -13.22 -19.26
N ASP A 136 11.35 -13.16 -20.59
CA ASP A 136 10.88 -12.05 -21.43
C ASP A 136 9.44 -12.22 -21.92
N ASP A 137 8.82 -13.38 -21.69
CA ASP A 137 7.45 -13.65 -22.12
C ASP A 137 6.44 -12.98 -21.19
N ARG A 138 5.78 -11.94 -21.72
CA ARG A 138 4.74 -11.16 -21.02
C ARG A 138 3.32 -11.57 -21.42
N SER A 139 3.15 -12.63 -22.18
CA SER A 139 1.83 -13.12 -22.61
C SER A 139 0.96 -13.52 -21.42
N PHE A 140 -0.35 -13.40 -21.58
CA PHE A 140 -1.31 -13.87 -20.58
C PHE A 140 -1.07 -15.33 -20.19
N GLU A 141 -0.81 -16.21 -21.15
CA GLU A 141 -0.56 -17.63 -20.89
C GLU A 141 0.62 -17.84 -19.93
N ASN A 142 1.74 -17.13 -20.14
CA ASN A 142 2.89 -17.22 -19.25
C ASN A 142 2.61 -16.62 -17.87
N LEU A 143 1.96 -15.44 -17.82
CA LEU A 143 1.59 -14.81 -16.55
C LEU A 143 0.60 -15.67 -15.76
N LYS A 144 -0.36 -16.30 -16.44
CA LYS A 144 -1.36 -17.19 -15.85
C LYS A 144 -0.72 -18.45 -15.29
N LYS A 145 0.22 -19.06 -16.04
CA LYS A 145 1.03 -20.18 -15.58
C LYS A 145 1.80 -19.85 -14.29
N HIS A 146 2.25 -18.60 -14.12
CA HIS A 146 3.01 -18.13 -12.97
C HIS A 146 2.20 -17.26 -11.99
N GLN A 147 0.86 -17.36 -12.00
CA GLN A 147 -0.02 -16.52 -11.18
C GLN A 147 0.36 -16.55 -9.69
N ASP A 148 0.61 -17.73 -9.13
CA ASP A 148 0.93 -17.88 -7.70
C ASP A 148 2.29 -17.25 -7.35
N LEU A 149 3.23 -17.28 -8.29
CA LEU A 149 4.52 -16.62 -8.12
C LEU A 149 4.37 -15.09 -8.16
N LEU A 150 3.58 -14.56 -9.09
CA LEU A 150 3.28 -13.13 -9.22
C LEU A 150 2.60 -12.58 -7.96
N THR A 151 1.45 -13.17 -7.61
CA THR A 151 0.66 -12.77 -6.45
C THR A 151 1.41 -13.00 -5.15
N GLY A 152 2.08 -14.15 -4.97
CA GLY A 152 2.91 -14.40 -3.80
C GLY A 152 4.10 -13.45 -3.67
N THR A 153 4.65 -12.95 -4.78
CA THR A 153 5.72 -11.93 -4.75
C THR A 153 5.18 -10.58 -4.29
N ARG A 154 4.03 -10.14 -4.84
CA ARG A 154 3.31 -8.95 -4.35
C ARG A 154 3.05 -9.05 -2.85
N ASP A 155 2.55 -10.20 -2.39
CA ASP A 155 2.13 -10.36 -1.00
C ASP A 155 3.31 -10.32 -0.03
N ARG A 156 4.43 -10.95 -0.38
CA ARG A 156 5.66 -10.90 0.42
C ARG A 156 6.29 -9.51 0.45
N ILE A 157 6.24 -8.78 -0.66
CA ILE A 157 6.72 -7.39 -0.70
C ILE A 157 5.80 -6.51 0.14
N ASN A 158 4.48 -6.65 0.04
CA ASN A 158 3.55 -5.94 0.90
C ASN A 158 3.81 -6.22 2.38
N ALA A 159 4.01 -7.47 2.77
CA ALA A 159 4.35 -7.81 4.15
C ALA A 159 5.66 -7.17 4.61
N TRP A 160 6.69 -7.17 3.76
CA TRP A 160 7.98 -6.53 4.06
C TRP A 160 7.80 -5.02 4.25
N MET A 161 7.18 -4.33 3.29
CA MET A 161 6.93 -2.89 3.35
C MET A 161 6.06 -2.53 4.57
N GLN A 162 5.03 -3.32 4.89
CA GLN A 162 4.21 -3.07 6.08
C GLN A 162 4.97 -3.28 7.40
N GLY A 163 5.98 -4.15 7.41
CA GLY A 163 6.90 -4.32 8.54
C GLY A 163 7.95 -3.22 8.68
N HIS A 164 8.14 -2.39 7.65
CA HIS A 164 9.19 -1.37 7.57
C HIS A 164 8.61 -0.02 7.09
N PRO A 165 7.59 0.53 7.74
CA PRO A 165 6.87 1.70 7.21
C PRO A 165 7.73 2.95 7.07
N GLU A 166 8.75 3.12 7.91
CA GLU A 166 9.66 4.28 7.87
C GLU A 166 10.66 4.19 6.70
N ASP A 167 10.82 3.02 6.09
CA ASP A 167 11.81 2.79 5.03
C ASP A 167 11.42 3.43 3.69
N TYR A 168 10.17 3.87 3.53
CA TYR A 168 9.65 4.38 2.24
C TYR A 168 8.67 5.55 2.36
N ARG A 169 8.50 6.14 3.54
CA ARG A 169 7.49 7.21 3.77
C ARG A 169 7.89 8.59 3.29
#